data_AF-A0A419YHL0-F1
#
_entry.id   AF-A0A419YHL0-F1
#
_cell.length_a   1.000
_cell.length_b   1.000
_cell.length_c   1.000
_cell.angle_alpha   90.00
_cell.angle_beta   90.00
_cell.angle_gamma   90.00
#
_symmetry.space_group_name_H-M   'P 1'
#
loop_
_entity.id
_entity.type
_entity.pdbx_description
1 polymer ?
#
loop_
_entity_poly.entity_id
_entity_poly.type
_entity_poly.pdbx_seq_one_letter_code
_entity_poly.pdbx_strand_id
1 'polypeptide(L)'
;MSHPPQPGAPAPGQQPYQPYQSQPQPQPPYQAQPPHPHQPPYQQPLPVGRQFQLPYQQQQFEPPVRPRRRGRRIAFTVAGVLAVLVLAFALLVVNNLNRQHQYAKDNVPEKKWRALVDGMTQALAAKDEEAFVKPFAPGPTQDKQRKVFRNLVKIPWQTARWELQAGDAVKGVLPVAFVHQVKGVDNRPIAETYAWTVSGPAAPGVVTAVGGDKDLMGGTSDVSYYPGPWEMYDELAVEVRDHLVVVSDRGQSAELERDVDVLAQAAKDDLAVWQQNKPPTDGVRSAAEGFFVVLEKNRDVYNKLYAGDGRENDRLEAGVNMAVEAADSDKAGQGKIMIGGSRIVMDTSLERFTSKDRWQEGVTDIGRHEMAHAIVAPLTADFDLGLVEDSTVRMWVIEGFADFMALHGKDAKARTDLAYKVKDFAFHDGLPPATAVEFYAKDPKERSANYALSADALRWMASKYGEARTLAFVAAHYGDPTGFQRQLTAATGLTPEQFQQQWAAHVRATLPVKR
;
A
#
# COMPACT_ATOMS: atom_id res chain seq x y z
N MET A 1 -14.19 74.65 -27.45
CA MET A 1 -14.69 74.16 -26.15
C MET A 1 -15.39 72.84 -26.45
N SER A 2 -14.74 71.76 -26.04
CA SER A 2 -14.95 70.39 -26.53
C SER A 2 -15.99 69.65 -25.68
N HIS A 3 -16.95 69.05 -26.37
CA HIS A 3 -17.97 68.16 -25.83
C HIS A 3 -17.43 66.71 -25.66
N PRO A 4 -18.08 65.87 -24.81
CA PRO A 4 -17.53 64.61 -24.31
C PRO A 4 -17.71 63.42 -25.27
N PRO A 5 -16.89 62.35 -25.16
CA PRO A 5 -17.02 61.18 -26.02
C PRO A 5 -18.02 60.13 -25.49
N GLN A 6 -18.71 59.50 -26.44
CA GLN A 6 -19.67 58.41 -26.27
C GLN A 6 -19.03 57.08 -25.84
N PRO A 7 -19.78 56.17 -25.20
CA PRO A 7 -19.33 54.82 -24.87
C PRO A 7 -19.60 53.83 -26.02
N GLY A 8 -18.61 52.98 -26.35
CA GLY A 8 -18.86 51.82 -27.25
C GLY A 8 -17.70 51.24 -28.07
N ALA A 9 -16.43 51.36 -27.68
CA ALA A 9 -15.33 50.70 -28.38
C ALA A 9 -14.80 49.47 -27.60
N PRO A 10 -14.79 48.26 -28.19
CA PRO A 10 -14.19 47.08 -27.59
C PRO A 10 -12.65 47.11 -27.65
N ALA A 11 -12.02 46.54 -26.61
CA ALA A 11 -10.56 46.46 -26.47
C ALA A 11 -9.92 45.50 -27.49
N PRO A 12 -8.72 45.78 -28.01
CA PRO A 12 -8.02 44.91 -28.95
C PRO A 12 -7.36 43.72 -28.22
N GLY A 13 -7.65 42.49 -28.68
CA GLY A 13 -6.91 41.29 -28.25
C GLY A 13 -7.64 39.93 -28.35
N GLN A 14 -8.94 39.89 -28.63
CA GLN A 14 -9.66 38.62 -28.80
C GLN A 14 -9.70 38.18 -30.27
N GLN A 15 -9.19 36.98 -30.56
CA GLN A 15 -9.39 36.33 -31.85
C GLN A 15 -10.85 35.88 -32.01
N PRO A 16 -11.45 36.00 -33.21
CA PRO A 16 -12.82 35.58 -33.45
C PRO A 16 -12.95 34.05 -33.49
N TYR A 17 -13.93 33.55 -32.73
CA TYR A 17 -14.43 32.18 -32.79
C TYR A 17 -15.08 31.91 -34.16
N GLN A 18 -14.59 30.91 -34.89
CA GLN A 18 -15.24 30.38 -36.10
C GLN A 18 -16.23 29.28 -35.70
N PRO A 19 -17.51 29.33 -36.11
CA PRO A 19 -18.42 28.22 -35.92
C PRO A 19 -18.16 27.13 -36.98
N TYR A 20 -17.78 25.93 -36.54
CA TYR A 20 -17.75 24.75 -37.40
C TYR A 20 -19.18 24.36 -37.80
N GLN A 21 -19.52 24.55 -39.07
CA GLN A 21 -20.65 23.88 -39.72
C GLN A 21 -20.24 22.45 -40.05
N SER A 22 -20.80 21.47 -39.35
CA SER A 22 -20.70 20.06 -39.71
C SER A 22 -21.64 19.75 -40.87
N GLN A 23 -21.06 19.40 -42.03
CA GLN A 23 -21.82 18.77 -43.11
C GLN A 23 -22.14 17.31 -42.75
N PRO A 24 -23.36 16.82 -43.04
CA PRO A 24 -23.70 15.42 -42.85
C PRO A 24 -22.97 14.55 -43.89
N GLN A 25 -22.13 13.63 -43.43
CA GLN A 25 -21.58 12.59 -44.30
C GLN A 25 -22.66 11.54 -44.65
N PRO A 26 -22.74 11.08 -45.90
CA PRO A 26 -23.64 10.00 -46.30
C PRO A 26 -23.22 8.66 -45.69
N GLN A 27 -24.18 7.94 -45.11
CA GLN A 27 -23.99 6.59 -44.60
C GLN A 27 -23.67 5.60 -45.74
N PRO A 28 -22.69 4.71 -45.58
CA PRO A 28 -22.49 3.59 -46.50
C PRO A 28 -23.61 2.54 -46.32
N PRO A 29 -23.98 1.80 -47.39
CA PRO A 29 -25.06 0.82 -47.35
C PRO A 29 -24.72 -0.37 -46.45
N TYR A 30 -25.70 -0.80 -45.67
CA TYR A 30 -25.68 -2.01 -44.85
C TYR A 30 -25.30 -3.24 -45.70
N GLN A 31 -24.13 -3.82 -45.43
CA GLN A 31 -23.84 -5.20 -45.81
C GLN A 31 -24.41 -6.12 -44.74
N ALA A 32 -25.32 -7.01 -45.15
CA ALA A 32 -25.86 -8.06 -44.30
C ALA A 32 -24.73 -9.03 -43.90
N GLN A 33 -24.54 -9.22 -42.58
CA GLN A 33 -23.70 -10.28 -42.05
C GLN A 33 -24.31 -11.66 -42.34
N PRO A 34 -23.52 -12.66 -42.73
CA PRO A 34 -23.99 -14.04 -42.86
C PRO A 34 -24.34 -14.65 -41.48
N PRO A 35 -25.28 -15.59 -41.42
CA PRO A 35 -25.74 -16.19 -40.17
C PRO A 35 -24.64 -17.02 -39.49
N HIS A 36 -24.38 -16.74 -38.22
CA HIS A 36 -23.53 -17.57 -37.37
C HIS A 36 -24.22 -18.91 -37.06
N PRO A 37 -23.50 -20.04 -37.12
CA PRO A 37 -24.06 -21.35 -36.78
C PRO A 37 -24.34 -21.46 -35.28
N HIS A 38 -25.51 -22.02 -34.97
CA HIS A 38 -25.98 -22.34 -33.61
C HIS A 38 -24.96 -23.19 -32.83
N GLN A 39 -24.52 -22.68 -31.68
CA GLN A 39 -23.88 -23.50 -30.66
C GLN A 39 -24.95 -24.13 -29.75
N PRO A 40 -24.86 -25.44 -29.45
CA PRO A 40 -25.82 -26.13 -28.59
C PRO A 40 -25.61 -25.77 -27.10
N PRO A 41 -26.65 -25.88 -26.26
CA PRO A 41 -26.59 -25.53 -24.85
C PRO A 41 -25.72 -26.52 -24.07
N TYR A 42 -24.79 -25.98 -23.27
CA TYR A 42 -24.06 -26.75 -22.26
C TYR A 42 -25.02 -27.20 -21.16
N GLN A 43 -25.29 -28.51 -21.14
CA GLN A 43 -25.94 -29.21 -20.03
C GLN A 43 -24.95 -29.36 -18.87
N GLN A 44 -25.36 -28.93 -17.67
CA GLN A 44 -24.67 -29.32 -16.44
C GLN A 44 -24.95 -30.80 -16.12
N PRO A 45 -23.93 -31.60 -15.76
CA PRO A 45 -24.16 -32.95 -15.28
C PRO A 45 -24.72 -32.95 -13.85
N LEU A 46 -25.88 -33.59 -13.70
CA LEU A 46 -26.48 -34.03 -12.44
C LEU A 46 -25.57 -35.06 -11.73
N PRO A 47 -25.38 -34.99 -10.41
CA PRO A 47 -24.86 -36.13 -9.66
C PRO A 47 -25.96 -37.17 -9.44
N VAL A 48 -25.75 -38.34 -10.03
CA VAL A 48 -26.53 -39.56 -9.81
C VAL A 48 -26.08 -40.23 -8.50
N GLY A 49 -27.03 -40.36 -7.58
CA GLY A 49 -27.33 -41.61 -6.86
C GLY A 49 -26.36 -42.13 -5.79
N ARG A 50 -26.78 -41.99 -4.53
CA ARG A 50 -26.85 -43.14 -3.59
C ARG A 50 -28.07 -43.01 -2.68
N GLN A 51 -29.08 -43.82 -2.96
CA GLN A 51 -30.08 -44.24 -1.98
C GLN A 51 -29.39 -45.15 -0.94
N PHE A 52 -29.83 -45.13 0.33
CA PHE A 52 -30.42 -46.29 1.00
C PHE A 52 -30.87 -45.95 2.44
N GLN A 53 -32.18 -46.16 2.66
CA GLN A 53 -32.89 -46.70 3.83
C GLN A 53 -32.76 -46.09 5.24
N LEU A 54 -33.91 -45.56 5.70
CA LEU A 54 -34.32 -45.52 7.11
C LEU A 54 -34.50 -46.94 7.67
N PRO A 55 -34.29 -47.13 8.98
CA PRO A 55 -35.41 -47.62 9.77
C PRO A 55 -35.62 -46.91 11.12
N TYR A 56 -36.82 -47.15 11.63
CA TYR A 56 -37.45 -46.70 12.86
C TYR A 56 -36.69 -47.00 14.17
N GLN A 57 -36.94 -46.10 15.13
CA GLN A 57 -37.06 -46.22 16.61
C GLN A 57 -36.20 -47.22 17.41
N GLN A 58 -35.54 -46.72 18.46
CA GLN A 58 -35.88 -47.09 19.86
C GLN A 58 -35.25 -46.13 20.88
N GLN A 59 -36.05 -45.71 21.86
CA GLN A 59 -35.63 -45.02 23.09
C GLN A 59 -34.79 -45.95 23.97
N GLN A 60 -33.67 -45.47 24.50
CA GLN A 60 -33.05 -46.00 25.71
C GLN A 60 -32.51 -44.84 26.58
N PHE A 61 -32.87 -44.88 27.86
CA PHE A 61 -32.44 -43.96 28.91
C PHE A 61 -31.06 -44.35 29.50
N GLU A 62 -30.22 -43.31 29.69
CA GLU A 62 -29.22 -43.01 30.75
C GLU A 62 -28.01 -43.95 31.04
N PRO A 63 -26.79 -43.39 31.30
CA PRO A 63 -26.42 -42.85 32.63
C PRO A 63 -25.54 -41.57 32.62
N PRO A 64 -25.31 -40.90 33.78
CA PRO A 64 -24.74 -39.55 33.84
C PRO A 64 -23.26 -39.47 33.45
N VAL A 65 -22.92 -38.46 32.66
CA VAL A 65 -21.53 -38.14 32.28
C VAL A 65 -20.81 -37.50 33.46
N ARG A 66 -19.79 -38.20 33.99
CA ARG A 66 -18.84 -37.68 34.97
C ARG A 66 -18.03 -36.51 34.40
N PRO A 67 -17.65 -35.51 35.21
CA PRO A 67 -16.86 -34.37 34.74
C PRO A 67 -15.44 -34.80 34.34
N ARG A 68 -15.11 -34.71 33.06
CA ARG A 68 -13.77 -34.98 32.54
C ARG A 68 -12.84 -33.79 32.83
N ARG A 69 -11.86 -34.02 33.72
CA ARG A 69 -10.69 -33.16 33.95
C ARG A 69 -9.90 -32.97 32.66
N ARG A 70 -10.22 -31.92 31.89
CA ARG A 70 -9.52 -31.52 30.66
C ARG A 70 -8.69 -30.24 30.87
N GLY A 71 -8.13 -30.04 32.07
CA GLY A 71 -7.38 -28.82 32.41
C GLY A 71 -5.85 -28.95 32.45
N ARG A 72 -5.28 -30.17 32.43
CA ARG A 72 -3.82 -30.35 32.61
C ARG A 72 -3.03 -30.77 31.38
N ARG A 73 -3.65 -31.39 30.36
CA ARG A 73 -2.92 -31.82 29.14
C ARG A 73 -2.76 -30.70 28.10
N ILE A 74 -3.71 -29.76 28.03
CA ILE A 74 -3.60 -28.58 27.14
C ILE A 74 -2.49 -27.63 27.65
N ALA A 75 -2.34 -27.48 28.97
CA ALA A 75 -1.29 -26.66 29.56
C ALA A 75 0.13 -27.16 29.22
N PHE A 76 0.37 -28.49 29.17
CA PHE A 76 1.69 -29.03 28.79
C PHE A 76 1.95 -28.98 27.28
N THR A 77 0.91 -29.07 26.44
CA THR A 77 1.08 -28.91 24.98
C THR A 77 1.31 -27.45 24.59
N VAL A 78 0.60 -26.50 25.23
CA VAL A 78 0.80 -25.06 25.02
C VAL A 78 2.15 -24.59 25.59
N ALA A 79 2.56 -25.07 26.76
CA ALA A 79 3.89 -24.78 27.30
C ALA A 79 5.03 -25.41 26.46
N GLY A 80 4.81 -26.59 25.89
CA GLY A 80 5.77 -27.22 24.99
C GLY A 80 5.94 -26.47 23.65
N VAL A 81 4.84 -25.99 23.07
CA VAL A 81 4.86 -25.19 21.83
C VAL A 81 5.44 -23.80 22.09
N LEU A 82 5.11 -23.15 23.21
CA LEU A 82 5.74 -21.88 23.62
C LEU A 82 7.23 -22.05 23.92
N ALA A 83 7.65 -23.14 24.54
CA ALA A 83 9.08 -23.41 24.76
C ALA A 83 9.82 -23.64 23.44
N VAL A 84 9.20 -24.33 22.47
CA VAL A 84 9.79 -24.53 21.13
C VAL A 84 9.80 -23.24 20.31
N LEU A 85 8.78 -22.38 20.41
CA LEU A 85 8.73 -21.08 19.73
C LEU A 85 9.68 -20.07 20.38
N VAL A 86 9.81 -20.05 21.71
CA VAL A 86 10.79 -19.23 22.42
C VAL A 86 12.20 -19.76 22.17
N LEU A 87 12.42 -21.07 22.07
CA LEU A 87 13.70 -21.64 21.65
C LEU A 87 14.00 -21.37 20.17
N ALA A 88 13.00 -21.40 19.29
CA ALA A 88 13.16 -21.06 17.87
C ALA A 88 13.41 -19.56 17.67
N PHE A 89 12.76 -18.70 18.46
CA PHE A 89 12.98 -17.26 18.48
C PHE A 89 14.31 -16.90 19.15
N ALA A 90 14.67 -17.55 20.26
CA ALA A 90 15.99 -17.42 20.88
C ALA A 90 17.10 -18.00 19.98
N LEU A 91 16.85 -19.07 19.23
CA LEU A 91 17.76 -19.56 18.19
C LEU A 91 17.80 -18.59 17.01
N LEU A 92 16.70 -17.95 16.62
CA LEU A 92 16.70 -16.89 15.60
C LEU A 92 17.49 -15.68 16.07
N VAL A 93 17.30 -15.21 17.29
CA VAL A 93 18.00 -14.06 17.89
C VAL A 93 19.47 -14.39 18.16
N VAL A 94 19.79 -15.56 18.73
CA VAL A 94 21.17 -16.03 18.92
C VAL A 94 21.84 -16.34 17.59
N ASN A 95 21.14 -16.81 16.57
CA ASN A 95 21.69 -17.00 15.22
C ASN A 95 21.79 -15.68 14.46
N ASN A 96 20.95 -14.67 14.73
CA ASN A 96 21.12 -13.31 14.18
C ASN A 96 22.31 -12.60 14.85
N LEU A 97 22.47 -12.77 16.17
CA LEU A 97 23.61 -12.28 16.95
C LEU A 97 24.92 -13.06 16.67
N ASN A 98 24.86 -14.37 16.41
CA ASN A 98 26.02 -15.16 15.97
C ASN A 98 26.33 -14.98 14.49
N ARG A 99 25.32 -14.67 13.64
CA ARG A 99 25.56 -14.22 12.26
C ARG A 99 26.29 -12.89 12.22
N GLN A 100 26.09 -12.03 13.23
CA GLN A 100 26.92 -10.86 13.44
C GLN A 100 28.37 -11.18 13.86
N HIS A 101 28.72 -12.40 14.31
CA HIS A 101 30.00 -12.63 14.99
C HIS A 101 30.91 -13.75 14.48
N GLN A 102 30.55 -14.59 13.51
CA GLN A 102 31.51 -15.57 12.96
C GLN A 102 31.34 -15.84 11.46
N TYR A 103 31.85 -14.93 10.62
CA TYR A 103 32.20 -15.25 9.23
C TYR A 103 33.58 -14.67 8.91
N ALA A 104 34.38 -15.43 8.17
CA ALA A 104 35.77 -15.11 7.85
C ALA A 104 35.87 -13.73 7.17
N LYS A 105 36.69 -12.85 7.76
CA LYS A 105 36.93 -11.49 7.29
C LYS A 105 37.79 -11.51 6.02
N ASP A 106 37.16 -11.44 4.87
CA ASP A 106 37.86 -11.01 3.66
C ASP A 106 38.04 -9.49 3.76
N ASN A 107 39.16 -9.06 4.34
CA ASN A 107 39.46 -7.64 4.62
C ASN A 107 39.64 -6.82 3.33
N VAL A 108 38.57 -6.47 2.63
CA VAL A 108 38.57 -5.29 1.76
C VAL A 108 38.34 -4.06 2.64
N PRO A 109 39.20 -3.03 2.63
CA PRO A 109 39.03 -1.89 3.53
C PRO A 109 37.70 -1.17 3.24
N GLU A 110 36.84 -1.04 4.27
CA GLU A 110 35.58 -0.27 4.28
C GLU A 110 35.69 1.08 3.54
N LYS A 111 36.85 1.74 3.68
CA LYS A 111 37.18 3.00 2.99
C LYS A 111 37.02 2.94 1.46
N LYS A 112 37.36 1.81 0.82
CA LYS A 112 37.23 1.64 -0.64
C LYS A 112 35.77 1.54 -1.06
N TRP A 113 34.96 0.77 -0.33
CA TRP A 113 33.53 0.66 -0.60
C TRP A 113 32.80 1.97 -0.34
N ARG A 114 33.21 2.71 0.69
CA ARG A 114 32.67 4.05 0.98
C ARG A 114 32.95 5.00 -0.18
N ALA A 115 34.20 5.04 -0.67
CA ALA A 115 34.55 5.86 -1.82
C ALA A 115 33.77 5.49 -3.09
N LEU A 116 33.40 4.22 -3.27
CA LEU A 116 32.57 3.77 -4.39
C LEU A 116 31.14 4.33 -4.29
N VAL A 117 30.45 4.16 -3.15
CA VAL A 117 29.09 4.67 -2.97
C VAL A 117 29.04 6.22 -2.94
N ASP A 118 30.06 6.87 -2.39
CA ASP A 118 30.22 8.32 -2.43
C ASP A 118 30.39 8.81 -3.88
N GLY A 119 31.20 8.11 -4.67
CA GLY A 119 31.40 8.40 -6.09
C GLY A 119 30.10 8.26 -6.90
N MET A 120 29.31 7.21 -6.65
CA MET A 120 27.99 7.06 -7.28
C MET A 120 27.01 8.15 -6.86
N THR A 121 27.03 8.55 -5.60
CA THR A 121 26.23 9.67 -5.08
C THR A 121 26.60 10.98 -5.79
N GLN A 122 27.89 11.28 -5.91
CA GLN A 122 28.38 12.46 -6.61
C GLN A 122 28.01 12.43 -8.10
N ALA A 123 28.13 11.28 -8.74
CA ALA A 123 27.76 11.09 -10.14
C ALA A 123 26.26 11.32 -10.37
N LEU A 124 25.39 10.79 -9.49
CA LEU A 124 23.95 11.03 -9.56
C LEU A 124 23.62 12.52 -9.38
N ALA A 125 24.21 13.17 -8.38
CA ALA A 125 23.99 14.59 -8.12
C ALA A 125 24.49 15.48 -9.27
N ALA A 126 25.62 15.12 -9.89
CA ALA A 126 26.18 15.82 -11.05
C ALA A 126 25.51 15.46 -12.38
N LYS A 127 24.60 14.47 -12.39
CA LYS A 127 24.02 13.88 -13.60
C LYS A 127 25.09 13.37 -14.58
N ASP A 128 26.16 12.78 -14.06
CA ASP A 128 27.24 12.15 -14.83
C ASP A 128 27.01 10.64 -14.99
N GLU A 129 26.45 10.25 -16.14
CA GLU A 129 26.13 8.85 -16.44
C GLU A 129 27.37 7.95 -16.47
N GLU A 130 28.48 8.42 -17.06
CA GLU A 130 29.69 7.62 -17.20
C GLU A 130 30.37 7.39 -15.86
N ALA A 131 30.43 8.42 -15.01
CA ALA A 131 30.94 8.28 -13.65
C ALA A 131 30.05 7.35 -12.81
N PHE A 132 28.73 7.40 -13.00
CA PHE A 132 27.78 6.54 -12.28
C PHE A 132 27.97 5.07 -12.63
N VAL A 133 28.14 4.74 -13.91
CA VAL A 133 28.20 3.33 -14.36
C VAL A 133 29.61 2.72 -14.33
N LYS A 134 30.66 3.54 -14.14
CA LYS A 134 32.06 3.10 -14.07
C LYS A 134 32.33 1.98 -13.06
N PRO A 135 31.70 1.91 -11.87
CA PRO A 135 31.96 0.85 -10.90
C PRO A 135 31.39 -0.52 -11.30
N PHE A 136 30.55 -0.61 -12.33
CA PHE A 136 29.88 -1.85 -12.71
C PHE A 136 30.65 -2.64 -13.77
N ALA A 137 30.53 -3.96 -13.72
CA ALA A 137 31.13 -4.84 -14.72
C ALA A 137 30.57 -4.53 -16.13
N PRO A 138 31.43 -4.40 -17.15
CA PRO A 138 30.99 -4.07 -18.50
C PRO A 138 30.05 -5.14 -19.07
N GLY A 139 29.15 -4.71 -19.96
CA GLY A 139 28.11 -5.56 -20.54
C GLY A 139 26.78 -5.42 -19.77
N PRO A 140 26.01 -6.52 -19.59
CA PRO A 140 24.62 -6.43 -19.13
C PRO A 140 24.41 -5.71 -17.80
N THR A 141 25.33 -5.86 -16.84
CA THR A 141 25.23 -5.19 -15.53
C THR A 141 25.38 -3.69 -15.69
N GLN A 142 26.41 -3.23 -16.40
CA GLN A 142 26.61 -1.81 -16.67
C GLN A 142 25.47 -1.20 -17.50
N ASP A 143 24.98 -1.91 -18.51
CA ASP A 143 23.87 -1.47 -19.35
C ASP A 143 22.57 -1.31 -18.55
N LYS A 144 22.28 -2.25 -17.64
CA LYS A 144 21.14 -2.12 -16.72
C LYS A 144 21.28 -0.89 -15.83
N GLN A 145 22.46 -0.66 -15.27
CA GLN A 145 22.69 0.49 -14.39
C GLN A 145 22.66 1.83 -15.13
N ARG A 146 22.97 1.84 -16.42
CA ARG A 146 22.77 2.99 -17.29
C ARG A 146 21.28 3.35 -17.42
N LYS A 147 20.40 2.35 -17.56
CA LYS A 147 18.94 2.56 -17.57
C LYS A 147 18.45 3.08 -16.22
N VAL A 148 18.89 2.45 -15.13
CA VAL A 148 18.58 2.89 -13.75
C VAL A 148 18.97 4.35 -13.55
N PHE A 149 20.19 4.73 -13.92
CA PHE A 149 20.66 6.11 -13.84
C PHE A 149 19.73 7.08 -14.58
N ARG A 150 19.39 6.78 -15.83
CA ARG A 150 18.50 7.62 -16.67
C ARG A 150 17.11 7.75 -16.08
N ASN A 151 16.61 6.73 -15.40
CA ASN A 151 15.33 6.79 -14.69
C ASN A 151 15.45 7.61 -13.40
N LEU A 152 16.50 7.39 -12.61
CA LEU A 152 16.74 8.12 -11.35
C LEU A 152 16.84 9.63 -11.58
N VAL A 153 17.50 10.10 -12.65
CA VAL A 153 17.65 11.55 -12.92
C VAL A 153 16.33 12.24 -13.31
N LYS A 154 15.26 11.49 -13.59
CA LYS A 154 13.91 12.03 -13.90
C LYS A 154 13.08 12.33 -12.65
N ILE A 155 13.37 11.68 -11.52
CA ILE A 155 12.60 11.87 -10.28
C ILE A 155 13.02 13.19 -9.60
N PRO A 156 12.07 13.98 -9.06
CA PRO A 156 12.38 15.22 -8.35
C PRO A 156 12.90 14.93 -6.92
N TRP A 157 14.15 14.56 -6.78
CA TRP A 157 14.77 14.32 -5.47
C TRP A 157 14.99 15.62 -4.69
N GLN A 158 14.61 15.63 -3.42
CA GLN A 158 15.14 16.54 -2.40
C GLN A 158 16.51 16.04 -1.92
N THR A 159 16.64 14.73 -1.73
CA THR A 159 17.90 14.04 -1.43
C THR A 159 17.92 12.71 -2.17
N ALA A 160 19.09 12.31 -2.69
CA ALA A 160 19.32 10.98 -3.25
C ALA A 160 20.81 10.64 -3.10
N ARG A 161 21.13 9.54 -2.43
CA ARG A 161 22.50 9.10 -2.18
C ARG A 161 22.57 7.60 -1.91
N TRP A 162 23.73 7.03 -2.17
CA TRP A 162 24.05 5.66 -1.83
C TRP A 162 24.85 5.64 -0.54
N GLU A 163 24.47 4.76 0.40
CA GLU A 163 25.16 4.57 1.67
C GLU A 163 25.53 3.11 1.86
N LEU A 164 26.70 2.86 2.46
CA LEU A 164 26.99 1.54 2.98
C LEU A 164 26.16 1.30 4.22
N GLN A 165 25.46 0.17 4.26
CA GLN A 165 24.88 -0.28 5.52
C GLN A 165 25.98 -0.87 6.41
N ALA A 166 25.77 -0.83 7.74
CA ALA A 166 26.74 -1.32 8.70
C ALA A 166 27.02 -2.82 8.48
N GLY A 167 28.28 -3.16 8.21
CA GLY A 167 28.72 -4.53 7.97
C GLY A 167 29.82 -4.61 6.90
N ASP A 168 30.71 -5.58 7.02
CA ASP A 168 31.68 -5.88 5.97
C ASP A 168 30.99 -6.60 4.79
N ALA A 169 31.62 -6.58 3.60
CA ALA A 169 31.15 -7.40 2.50
C ALA A 169 31.28 -8.89 2.89
N VAL A 170 30.16 -9.61 2.97
CA VAL A 170 30.14 -11.03 3.35
C VAL A 170 29.98 -11.87 2.10
N LYS A 171 30.95 -12.78 1.83
CA LYS A 171 30.95 -13.67 0.66
C LYS A 171 30.81 -12.93 -0.69
N GLY A 172 31.41 -11.74 -0.79
CA GLY A 172 31.33 -10.91 -1.99
C GLY A 172 29.97 -10.23 -2.19
N VAL A 173 29.14 -10.12 -1.14
CA VAL A 173 27.92 -9.31 -1.15
C VAL A 173 28.12 -8.10 -0.25
N LEU A 174 27.89 -6.91 -0.80
CA LEU A 174 27.97 -5.62 -0.13
C LEU A 174 26.55 -5.08 0.07
N PRO A 175 26.09 -4.88 1.32
CA PRO A 175 24.80 -4.28 1.61
C PRO A 175 24.88 -2.76 1.41
N VAL A 176 24.00 -2.23 0.57
CA VAL A 176 23.98 -0.81 0.20
C VAL A 176 22.55 -0.29 0.30
N ALA A 177 22.37 0.91 0.85
CA ALA A 177 21.09 1.59 0.86
C ALA A 177 21.07 2.69 -0.22
N PHE A 178 19.98 2.80 -0.98
CA PHE A 178 19.64 4.03 -1.70
C PHE A 178 18.78 4.90 -0.79
N VAL A 179 19.43 5.87 -0.14
CA VAL A 179 18.76 6.82 0.74
C VAL A 179 18.24 8.00 -0.07
N HIS A 180 16.92 8.17 -0.11
CA HIS A 180 16.29 9.18 -0.94
C HIS A 180 15.07 9.81 -0.31
N GLN A 181 14.75 11.02 -0.77
CA GLN A 181 13.57 11.78 -0.37
C GLN A 181 13.01 12.44 -1.63
N VAL A 182 11.81 12.07 -2.05
CA VAL A 182 11.10 12.74 -3.15
C VAL A 182 10.60 14.08 -2.65
N LYS A 183 10.93 15.15 -3.37
CA LYS A 183 10.61 16.53 -2.99
C LYS A 183 9.08 16.73 -2.95
N GLY A 184 8.60 17.29 -1.84
CA GLY A 184 7.18 17.59 -1.65
C GLY A 184 6.29 16.35 -1.48
N VAL A 185 6.90 15.18 -1.23
CA VAL A 185 6.21 13.90 -1.06
C VAL A 185 6.66 13.22 0.23
N ASP A 186 7.95 12.92 0.35
CA ASP A 186 8.48 12.21 1.50
C ASP A 186 8.76 13.18 2.66
N ASN A 187 8.28 12.85 3.86
CA ASN A 187 8.50 13.65 5.07
C ASN A 187 9.96 13.59 5.54
N ARG A 188 10.63 12.45 5.32
CA ARG A 188 12.02 12.21 5.69
C ARG A 188 12.71 11.37 4.61
N PRO A 189 14.04 11.39 4.52
CA PRO A 189 14.76 10.42 3.70
C PRO A 189 14.41 8.98 4.12
N ILE A 190 14.05 8.15 3.14
CA ILE A 190 13.81 6.72 3.30
C ILE A 190 14.99 5.91 2.76
N ALA A 191 15.07 4.63 3.11
CA ALA A 191 16.12 3.72 2.64
C ALA A 191 15.53 2.50 1.90
N GLU A 192 15.87 2.35 0.61
CA GLU A 192 15.71 1.09 -0.11
C GLU A 192 17.01 0.28 -0.01
N THR A 193 16.93 -1.01 0.34
CA THR A 193 18.12 -1.83 0.63
C THR A 193 18.44 -2.78 -0.53
N TYR A 194 19.71 -2.79 -0.92
CA TYR A 194 20.26 -3.55 -2.02
C TYR A 194 21.36 -4.48 -1.55
N ALA A 195 21.49 -5.60 -2.25
CA ALA A 195 22.62 -6.52 -2.16
C ALA A 195 23.45 -6.42 -3.46
N TRP A 196 24.63 -5.81 -3.37
CA TRP A 196 25.55 -5.71 -4.50
C TRP A 196 26.54 -6.86 -4.47
N THR A 197 26.61 -7.64 -5.54
CA THR A 197 27.67 -8.65 -5.69
C THR A 197 28.92 -7.98 -6.22
N VAL A 198 30.05 -8.20 -5.56
CA VAL A 198 31.35 -7.60 -5.87
C VAL A 198 32.40 -8.67 -6.14
N SER A 199 33.31 -8.40 -7.09
CA SER A 199 34.46 -9.29 -7.33
C SER A 199 35.44 -9.26 -6.15
N GLY A 200 35.96 -10.43 -5.78
CA GLY A 200 36.71 -10.70 -4.54
C GLY A 200 38.03 -9.93 -4.33
N PRO A 201 38.78 -10.22 -3.24
CA PRO A 201 39.85 -9.37 -2.71
C PRO A 201 41.05 -9.13 -3.65
N ALA A 202 41.20 -9.93 -4.73
CA ALA A 202 42.25 -9.79 -5.73
C ALA A 202 41.93 -8.79 -6.87
N ALA A 203 40.65 -8.45 -7.07
CA ALA A 203 40.18 -7.39 -7.97
C ALA A 203 39.07 -6.58 -7.28
N PRO A 204 39.39 -5.88 -6.18
CA PRO A 204 38.40 -5.18 -5.38
C PRO A 204 37.93 -3.93 -6.13
N GLY A 205 36.63 -3.85 -6.43
CA GLY A 205 35.99 -2.59 -6.84
C GLY A 205 35.04 -2.66 -8.01
N VAL A 206 34.74 -3.84 -8.57
CA VAL A 206 33.75 -3.98 -9.63
C VAL A 206 32.49 -4.64 -9.08
N VAL A 207 31.35 -3.98 -9.25
CA VAL A 207 30.03 -4.53 -8.94
C VAL A 207 29.56 -5.36 -10.13
N THR A 208 29.40 -6.67 -9.91
CA THR A 208 29.06 -7.64 -10.96
C THR A 208 27.56 -7.91 -11.04
N ALA A 209 26.82 -7.68 -9.95
CA ALA A 209 25.36 -7.76 -9.94
C ALA A 209 24.76 -6.82 -8.88
N VAL A 210 23.54 -6.35 -9.14
CA VAL A 210 22.72 -5.56 -8.21
C VAL A 210 21.36 -6.24 -8.10
N GLY A 211 20.93 -6.49 -6.86
CA GLY A 211 19.61 -7.03 -6.54
C GLY A 211 19.14 -6.59 -5.17
N GLY A 212 17.96 -7.06 -4.76
CA GLY A 212 17.43 -6.84 -3.42
C GLY A 212 18.12 -7.71 -2.39
N ASP A 213 18.08 -7.27 -1.13
CA ASP A 213 18.51 -8.09 0.00
C ASP A 213 17.63 -9.33 0.13
N LYS A 214 18.21 -10.48 0.48
CA LYS A 214 17.51 -11.76 0.51
C LYS A 214 17.19 -12.22 1.93
N ASP A 215 15.98 -12.72 2.12
CA ASP A 215 15.53 -13.33 3.36
C ASP A 215 16.18 -14.71 3.62
N LEU A 216 15.81 -15.34 4.74
CA LEU A 216 16.32 -16.65 5.14
C LEU A 216 15.93 -17.78 4.18
N MET A 217 14.88 -17.60 3.38
CA MET A 217 14.37 -18.56 2.40
C MET A 217 14.94 -18.29 1.00
N GLY A 218 15.79 -17.27 0.84
CA GLY A 218 16.41 -16.88 -0.43
C GLY A 218 15.52 -16.06 -1.35
N GLY A 219 14.33 -15.65 -0.90
CA GLY A 219 13.49 -14.64 -1.53
C GLY A 219 14.04 -13.25 -1.25
N THR A 220 13.60 -12.23 -1.98
CA THR A 220 13.93 -10.85 -1.63
C THR A 220 13.15 -10.48 -0.36
N SER A 221 13.80 -9.84 0.62
CA SER A 221 13.16 -9.46 1.86
C SER A 221 12.14 -8.35 1.62
N ASP A 222 10.91 -8.49 2.14
CA ASP A 222 9.85 -7.48 2.01
C ASP A 222 10.22 -6.12 2.64
N VAL A 223 11.19 -6.10 3.58
CA VAL A 223 11.71 -4.86 4.19
C VAL A 223 12.81 -4.20 3.34
N SER A 224 13.19 -4.79 2.21
CA SER A 224 14.18 -4.20 1.30
C SER A 224 13.61 -3.09 0.43
N TYR A 225 12.29 -3.08 0.20
CA TYR A 225 11.59 -2.20 -0.73
C TYR A 225 12.16 -2.22 -2.16
N TYR A 226 12.82 -3.30 -2.55
CA TYR A 226 13.35 -3.51 -3.90
C TYR A 226 12.47 -4.49 -4.67
N PRO A 227 12.31 -4.38 -5.99
CA PRO A 227 12.77 -3.28 -6.85
C PRO A 227 11.78 -2.11 -6.90
N GLY A 228 12.30 -0.89 -7.07
CA GLY A 228 11.53 0.28 -7.46
C GLY A 228 11.26 0.36 -8.98
N PRO A 229 10.48 1.36 -9.42
CA PRO A 229 10.14 1.56 -10.83
C PRO A 229 11.35 1.94 -11.68
N TRP A 230 12.37 2.56 -11.08
CA TRP A 230 13.60 2.94 -11.79
C TRP A 230 14.48 1.74 -12.15
N GLU A 231 14.35 0.59 -11.45
CA GLU A 231 14.95 -0.69 -11.86
C GLU A 231 14.08 -1.53 -12.77
N MET A 232 12.75 -1.41 -12.64
CA MET A 232 11.81 -2.27 -13.36
C MET A 232 11.60 -1.87 -14.81
N TYR A 233 11.65 -0.57 -15.12
CA TYR A 233 11.33 -0.06 -16.45
C TYR A 233 12.56 0.21 -17.29
N ASP A 234 12.44 -0.07 -18.58
CA ASP A 234 13.45 0.31 -19.57
C ASP A 234 13.55 1.83 -19.70
N GLU A 235 12.41 2.51 -19.65
CA GLU A 235 12.33 3.96 -19.59
C GLU A 235 11.15 4.40 -18.70
N LEU A 236 11.44 5.26 -17.73
CA LEU A 236 10.44 5.83 -16.81
C LEU A 236 9.80 7.09 -17.41
N ALA A 237 8.48 7.19 -17.34
CA ALA A 237 7.73 8.44 -17.48
C ALA A 237 7.41 9.00 -16.08
N VAL A 238 7.54 10.31 -15.90
CA VAL A 238 7.36 11.00 -14.61
C VAL A 238 6.52 12.25 -14.83
N GLU A 239 5.42 12.36 -14.11
CA GLU A 239 4.60 13.55 -14.02
C GLU A 239 4.60 14.09 -12.59
N VAL A 240 4.72 15.41 -12.47
CA VAL A 240 4.78 16.10 -11.17
C VAL A 240 3.63 17.11 -11.08
N ARG A 241 2.92 17.09 -9.97
CA ARG A 241 1.92 18.09 -9.57
C ARG A 241 2.21 18.51 -8.13
N ASP A 242 1.48 19.50 -7.64
CA ASP A 242 1.61 19.89 -6.23
C ASP A 242 1.24 18.70 -5.33
N HIS A 243 2.09 18.39 -4.35
CA HIS A 243 1.96 17.24 -3.44
C HIS A 243 1.90 15.85 -4.10
N LEU A 244 2.27 15.70 -5.38
CA LEU A 244 2.13 14.43 -6.09
C LEU A 244 3.23 14.22 -7.14
N VAL A 245 3.85 13.05 -7.09
CA VAL A 245 4.70 12.50 -8.16
C VAL A 245 4.09 11.19 -8.64
N VAL A 246 3.76 11.12 -9.93
CA VAL A 246 3.23 9.91 -10.56
C VAL A 246 4.23 9.40 -11.58
N VAL A 247 4.49 8.10 -11.57
CA VAL A 247 5.41 7.45 -12.49
C VAL A 247 4.79 6.23 -13.15
N SER A 248 5.28 5.88 -14.34
CA SER A 248 4.91 4.64 -15.04
C SER A 248 6.00 4.25 -16.03
N ASP A 249 5.88 3.06 -16.62
CA ASP A 249 6.63 2.71 -17.83
C ASP A 249 6.32 3.71 -18.97
N ARG A 250 7.33 4.10 -19.76
CA ARG A 250 7.15 5.05 -20.87
C ARG A 250 6.10 4.59 -21.87
N GLY A 251 5.95 3.28 -22.10
CA GLY A 251 4.91 2.67 -22.93
C GLY A 251 3.50 2.78 -22.36
N GLN A 252 3.31 3.40 -21.19
CA GLN A 252 2.05 3.72 -20.53
C GLN A 252 1.86 5.26 -20.35
N SER A 253 2.63 6.09 -21.07
CA SER A 253 2.54 7.55 -20.89
C SER A 253 1.15 8.13 -21.17
N ALA A 254 0.34 7.51 -22.04
CA ALA A 254 -1.02 7.99 -22.33
C ALA A 254 -1.96 7.82 -21.13
N GLU A 255 -1.90 6.68 -20.44
CA GLU A 255 -2.65 6.45 -19.21
C GLU A 255 -2.15 7.34 -18.07
N LEU A 256 -0.83 7.56 -17.97
CA LEU A 256 -0.23 8.51 -17.03
C LEU A 256 -0.77 9.93 -17.24
N GLU A 257 -0.71 10.45 -18.46
CA GLU A 257 -1.20 11.79 -18.81
C GLU A 257 -2.70 11.93 -18.56
N ARG A 258 -3.47 10.87 -18.80
CA ARG A 258 -4.92 10.83 -18.56
C ARG A 258 -5.26 10.86 -17.06
N ASP A 259 -4.52 10.12 -16.23
CA ASP A 259 -4.89 9.84 -14.84
C ASP A 259 -4.27 10.84 -13.84
N VAL A 260 -3.13 11.48 -14.18
CA VAL A 260 -2.38 12.33 -13.25
C VAL A 260 -3.19 13.48 -12.66
N ASP A 261 -4.02 14.15 -13.45
CA ASP A 261 -4.79 15.30 -12.95
C ASP A 261 -5.97 14.84 -12.05
N VAL A 262 -6.51 13.63 -12.28
CA VAL A 262 -7.50 13.01 -11.39
C VAL A 262 -6.86 12.67 -10.05
N LEU A 263 -5.66 12.09 -10.06
CA LEU A 263 -4.88 11.79 -8.85
C LEU A 263 -4.44 13.05 -8.11
N ALA A 264 -4.06 14.10 -8.82
CA ALA A 264 -3.67 15.38 -8.21
C ALA A 264 -4.85 16.03 -7.47
N GLN A 265 -6.05 15.96 -8.05
CA GLN A 265 -7.26 16.43 -7.38
C GLN A 265 -7.58 15.57 -6.15
N ALA A 266 -7.48 14.23 -6.25
CA ALA A 266 -7.65 13.33 -5.11
C ALA A 266 -6.66 13.64 -3.97
N ALA A 267 -5.38 13.81 -4.29
CA ALA A 267 -4.33 14.17 -3.34
C ALA A 267 -4.65 15.48 -2.60
N LYS A 268 -5.06 16.51 -3.35
CA LYS A 268 -5.44 17.81 -2.79
C LYS A 268 -6.64 17.69 -1.86
N ASP A 269 -7.67 16.95 -2.26
CA ASP A 269 -8.89 16.80 -1.48
C ASP A 269 -8.62 16.05 -0.16
N ASP A 270 -7.85 14.97 -0.19
CA ASP A 270 -7.54 14.20 1.01
C ASP A 270 -6.62 14.96 1.96
N LEU A 271 -5.60 15.65 1.44
CA LEU A 271 -4.78 16.55 2.24
C LEU A 271 -5.63 17.68 2.84
N ALA A 272 -6.57 18.26 2.09
CA ALA A 272 -7.44 19.31 2.62
C ALA A 272 -8.32 18.82 3.78
N VAL A 273 -8.95 17.64 3.64
CA VAL A 273 -9.74 17.01 4.71
C VAL A 273 -8.89 16.76 5.94
N TRP A 274 -7.69 16.21 5.75
CA TRP A 274 -6.75 15.99 6.85
C TRP A 274 -6.35 17.30 7.51
N GLN A 275 -5.90 18.31 6.77
CA GLN A 275 -5.42 19.58 7.33
C GLN A 275 -6.48 20.34 8.11
N GLN A 276 -7.76 20.25 7.70
CA GLN A 276 -8.88 20.87 8.41
C GLN A 276 -9.16 20.22 9.77
N ASN A 277 -8.86 18.94 9.90
CA ASN A 277 -9.26 18.11 11.04
C ASN A 277 -8.07 17.50 11.81
N LYS A 278 -6.83 17.78 11.39
CA LYS A 278 -5.64 17.13 11.95
C LYS A 278 -5.52 17.41 13.44
N PRO A 279 -5.15 16.40 14.25
CA PRO A 279 -4.85 16.65 15.65
C PRO A 279 -3.57 17.47 15.80
N PRO A 280 -3.34 18.08 16.97
CA PRO A 280 -2.05 18.69 17.29
C PRO A 280 -0.92 17.67 17.14
N THR A 281 0.20 18.10 16.52
CA THR A 281 1.42 17.28 16.43
C THR A 281 2.20 17.33 17.75
N ASP A 282 2.86 16.23 18.10
CA ASP A 282 3.83 16.16 19.18
C ASP A 282 5.21 16.75 18.80
N GLY A 283 5.35 17.23 17.56
CA GLY A 283 6.58 17.79 16.99
C GLY A 283 7.58 16.73 16.53
N VAL A 284 7.31 15.45 16.77
CA VAL A 284 8.17 14.32 16.38
C VAL A 284 7.64 13.67 15.11
N ARG A 285 6.33 13.46 15.05
CA ARG A 285 5.63 12.85 13.90
C ARG A 285 4.63 13.82 13.28
N SER A 286 4.59 13.82 11.96
CA SER A 286 3.64 14.58 11.15
C SER A 286 3.12 13.69 10.05
N ALA A 287 1.84 13.84 9.71
CA ALA A 287 1.23 13.17 8.56
C ALA A 287 1.95 13.51 7.25
N ALA A 288 1.73 12.70 6.21
CA ALA A 288 2.35 12.92 4.91
C ALA A 288 1.92 14.28 4.30
N GLU A 289 2.85 14.89 3.59
CA GLU A 289 2.62 16.14 2.86
C GLU A 289 2.44 15.91 1.36
N GLY A 290 2.63 14.70 0.85
CA GLY A 290 2.38 14.37 -0.54
C GLY A 290 2.54 12.88 -0.84
N PHE A 291 2.45 12.53 -2.12
CA PHE A 291 2.29 11.14 -2.55
C PHE A 291 3.20 10.75 -3.71
N PHE A 292 3.76 9.54 -3.65
CA PHE A 292 4.48 8.90 -4.75
C PHE A 292 3.64 7.73 -5.26
N VAL A 293 3.17 7.81 -6.51
CA VAL A 293 2.28 6.83 -7.13
C VAL A 293 2.92 6.22 -8.35
N VAL A 294 2.89 4.89 -8.45
CA VAL A 294 3.26 4.12 -9.64
C VAL A 294 1.99 3.59 -10.30
N LEU A 295 1.80 3.91 -11.58
CA LEU A 295 0.74 3.30 -12.41
C LEU A 295 1.33 2.14 -13.20
N GLU A 296 0.76 0.96 -13.02
CA GLU A 296 1.27 -0.27 -13.62
C GLU A 296 0.16 -1.10 -14.25
N LYS A 297 0.23 -1.36 -15.55
CA LYS A 297 -0.74 -2.18 -16.29
C LYS A 297 -0.37 -3.66 -16.42
N ASN A 298 0.85 -4.04 -16.04
CA ASN A 298 1.32 -5.42 -16.03
C ASN A 298 1.26 -5.97 -14.59
N ARG A 299 0.32 -6.89 -14.33
CA ARG A 299 0.11 -7.49 -13.01
C ARG A 299 1.36 -8.16 -12.43
N ASP A 300 2.21 -8.74 -13.27
CA ASP A 300 3.45 -9.38 -12.84
C ASP A 300 4.48 -8.37 -12.35
N VAL A 301 4.52 -7.19 -12.97
CA VAL A 301 5.39 -6.08 -12.54
C VAL A 301 4.80 -5.44 -11.29
N TYR A 302 3.49 -5.22 -11.26
CA TYR A 302 2.74 -4.70 -10.10
C TYR A 302 3.02 -5.53 -8.84
N ASN A 303 3.03 -6.86 -8.96
CA ASN A 303 3.29 -7.75 -7.83
C ASN A 303 4.74 -7.66 -7.33
N LYS A 304 5.70 -7.31 -8.19
CA LYS A 304 7.13 -7.22 -7.84
C LYS A 304 7.51 -5.88 -7.24
N LEU A 305 6.89 -4.79 -7.67
CA LEU A 305 7.23 -3.44 -7.23
C LEU A 305 7.21 -3.36 -5.70
N TYR A 306 8.37 -2.97 -5.17
CA TYR A 306 8.67 -2.79 -3.74
C TYR A 306 8.46 -4.03 -2.84
N ALA A 307 8.27 -5.22 -3.43
CA ALA A 307 8.02 -6.47 -2.70
C ALA A 307 8.76 -7.69 -3.27
N GLY A 308 9.77 -7.46 -4.11
CA GLY A 308 10.89 -8.39 -4.27
C GLY A 308 10.66 -9.70 -5.03
N ASP A 309 9.71 -10.56 -4.65
CA ASP A 309 9.50 -11.90 -5.23
C ASP A 309 8.22 -12.05 -6.07
N GLY A 310 7.29 -11.10 -5.98
CA GLY A 310 6.15 -10.98 -6.88
C GLY A 310 5.21 -12.18 -6.89
N ARG A 311 4.97 -12.84 -5.75
CA ARG A 311 4.01 -13.95 -5.68
C ARG A 311 2.66 -13.56 -6.27
N GLU A 312 2.34 -14.25 -7.36
CA GLU A 312 1.26 -13.98 -8.31
C GLU A 312 -0.15 -13.96 -7.67
N ASN A 313 -0.31 -14.58 -6.50
CA ASN A 313 -1.59 -14.82 -5.85
C ASN A 313 -1.85 -13.97 -4.59
N ASP A 314 -0.90 -13.13 -4.16
CA ASP A 314 -0.98 -12.50 -2.83
C ASP A 314 -1.57 -11.08 -2.84
N ARG A 315 -1.67 -10.43 -4.01
CA ARG A 315 -2.35 -9.13 -4.14
C ARG A 315 -3.64 -9.36 -4.93
N LEU A 316 -4.80 -9.31 -4.26
CA LEU A 316 -6.11 -9.17 -4.92
C LEU A 316 -6.51 -7.71 -5.09
N GLU A 317 -5.67 -6.80 -4.60
CA GLU A 317 -5.98 -5.39 -4.49
C GLU A 317 -5.73 -4.64 -5.81
N ALA A 318 -6.49 -3.56 -5.99
CA ALA A 318 -6.39 -2.65 -7.12
C ALA A 318 -5.33 -1.56 -6.91
N GLY A 319 -4.91 -1.37 -5.67
CA GLY A 319 -3.82 -0.52 -5.24
C GLY A 319 -3.15 -1.10 -4.01
N VAL A 320 -1.95 -0.63 -3.71
CA VAL A 320 -1.27 -0.93 -2.44
C VAL A 320 -0.39 0.25 -2.04
N ASN A 321 -0.56 0.71 -0.81
CA ASN A 321 0.36 1.62 -0.15
C ASN A 321 1.38 0.83 0.69
N MET A 322 2.66 1.07 0.44
CA MET A 322 3.78 0.54 1.23
C MET A 322 4.44 1.69 1.99
N ALA A 323 4.24 1.73 3.30
CA ALA A 323 4.94 2.63 4.20
C ALA A 323 6.43 2.23 4.25
N VAL A 324 7.34 3.19 4.07
CA VAL A 324 8.78 2.93 4.06
C VAL A 324 9.46 3.60 5.24
N GLU A 325 10.28 2.82 5.95
CA GLU A 325 11.05 3.32 7.08
C GLU A 325 11.99 4.46 6.68
N ALA A 326 12.10 5.44 7.57
CA ALA A 326 13.06 6.51 7.45
C ALA A 326 14.47 5.94 7.58
N ALA A 327 15.42 6.48 6.83
CA ALA A 327 16.83 6.09 6.90
C ALA A 327 17.44 6.33 8.30
N ASP A 328 16.82 7.19 9.11
CA ASP A 328 17.20 7.46 10.50
C ASP A 328 16.18 6.94 11.52
N SER A 329 15.47 5.86 11.19
CA SER A 329 14.50 5.19 12.07
C SER A 329 15.11 4.76 13.42
N ASP A 330 16.43 4.53 13.48
CA ASP A 330 17.17 4.26 14.73
C ASP A 330 17.05 5.38 15.78
N LYS A 331 16.78 6.62 15.36
CA LYS A 331 16.53 7.76 16.26
C LYS A 331 15.15 7.75 16.90
N ALA A 332 14.25 6.85 16.50
CA ALA A 332 12.89 6.74 17.06
C ALA A 332 12.88 6.25 18.52
N GLY A 333 13.99 5.68 19.00
CA GLY A 333 14.10 5.00 20.28
C GLY A 333 13.91 3.48 20.15
N GLN A 334 14.28 2.73 21.18
CA GLN A 334 14.20 1.27 21.15
C GLN A 334 12.76 0.77 20.95
N GLY A 335 12.58 -0.15 20.00
CA GLY A 335 11.27 -0.74 19.69
C GLY A 335 10.30 0.25 19.04
N LYS A 336 10.79 1.35 18.49
CA LYS A 336 10.00 2.33 17.75
C LYS A 336 10.54 2.48 16.33
N ILE A 337 9.64 2.83 15.43
CA ILE A 337 9.98 3.16 14.05
C ILE A 337 9.60 4.60 13.72
N MET A 338 10.24 5.11 12.68
CA MET A 338 9.78 6.28 11.95
C MET A 338 9.58 5.90 10.49
N ILE A 339 8.40 6.20 9.96
CA ILE A 339 8.13 6.11 8.53
C ILE A 339 8.52 7.44 7.89
N GLY A 340 9.32 7.39 6.83
CA GLY A 340 9.79 8.59 6.13
C GLY A 340 8.90 8.97 4.94
N GLY A 341 8.19 8.00 4.37
CA GLY A 341 7.30 8.22 3.23
C GLY A 341 6.59 6.93 2.83
N SER A 342 5.87 6.98 1.71
CA SER A 342 5.06 5.88 1.20
C SER A 342 5.29 5.65 -0.29
N ARG A 343 5.14 4.41 -0.75
CA ARG A 343 5.12 4.03 -2.17
C ARG A 343 3.77 3.42 -2.50
N ILE A 344 2.99 4.11 -3.32
CA ILE A 344 1.69 3.64 -3.78
C ILE A 344 1.89 3.02 -5.15
N VAL A 345 1.34 1.82 -5.37
CA VAL A 345 1.30 1.18 -6.69
C VAL A 345 -0.16 0.88 -7.02
N MET A 346 -0.61 1.25 -8.22
CA MET A 346 -1.99 1.03 -8.68
C MET A 346 -1.99 0.11 -9.91
N ASP A 347 -2.78 -0.95 -9.88
CA ASP A 347 -2.95 -1.85 -11.02
C ASP A 347 -3.98 -1.29 -12.00
N THR A 348 -3.49 -0.57 -13.01
CA THR A 348 -4.32 0.08 -14.02
C THR A 348 -4.89 -0.88 -15.07
N SER A 349 -4.61 -2.18 -14.98
CA SER A 349 -5.18 -3.19 -15.91
C SER A 349 -6.64 -3.53 -15.60
N LEU A 350 -7.10 -3.27 -14.37
CA LEU A 350 -8.43 -3.66 -13.92
C LEU A 350 -9.54 -2.84 -14.58
N GLU A 351 -10.73 -3.44 -14.71
CA GLU A 351 -11.91 -2.82 -15.37
C GLU A 351 -12.24 -1.43 -14.80
N ARG A 352 -12.01 -1.22 -13.49
CA ARG A 352 -12.26 0.07 -12.85
C ARG A 352 -11.41 1.23 -13.41
N PHE A 353 -10.28 0.95 -14.04
CA PHE A 353 -9.39 1.96 -14.65
C PHE A 353 -9.52 2.05 -16.17
N THR A 354 -10.23 1.10 -16.78
CA THR A 354 -10.37 0.97 -18.23
C THR A 354 -11.81 1.13 -18.72
N SER A 355 -12.80 1.09 -17.81
CA SER A 355 -14.22 1.28 -18.12
C SER A 355 -14.47 2.64 -18.75
N LYS A 356 -15.07 2.64 -19.94
CA LYS A 356 -15.32 3.84 -20.76
C LYS A 356 -15.98 4.98 -19.99
N ASP A 357 -16.95 4.66 -19.15
CA ASP A 357 -17.79 5.67 -18.47
C ASP A 357 -17.49 5.81 -16.97
N ARG A 358 -16.60 4.97 -16.41
CA ARG A 358 -16.34 4.92 -14.96
C ARG A 358 -14.85 4.93 -14.57
N TRP A 359 -13.94 5.02 -15.53
CA TRP A 359 -12.50 4.97 -15.24
C TRP A 359 -12.07 6.07 -14.25
N GLN A 360 -12.60 7.29 -14.38
CA GLN A 360 -12.27 8.40 -13.48
C GLN A 360 -12.66 8.11 -12.04
N GLU A 361 -13.83 7.48 -11.83
CA GLU A 361 -14.26 7.05 -10.50
C GLU A 361 -13.32 5.98 -9.94
N GLY A 362 -12.88 5.01 -10.75
CA GLY A 362 -11.93 4.00 -10.30
C GLY A 362 -10.55 4.58 -9.94
N VAL A 363 -10.04 5.52 -10.73
CA VAL A 363 -8.79 6.26 -10.43
C VAL A 363 -8.97 7.06 -9.13
N THR A 364 -10.08 7.77 -8.98
CA THR A 364 -10.37 8.58 -7.79
C THR A 364 -10.52 7.71 -6.54
N ASP A 365 -11.37 6.68 -6.59
CA ASP A 365 -11.71 5.87 -5.42
C ASP A 365 -10.48 5.10 -4.90
N ILE A 366 -9.67 4.49 -5.80
CA ILE A 366 -8.42 3.82 -5.38
C ILE A 366 -7.34 4.83 -5.00
N GLY A 367 -7.16 5.91 -5.77
CA GLY A 367 -6.16 6.93 -5.46
C GLY A 367 -6.36 7.50 -4.05
N ARG A 368 -7.59 7.91 -3.72
CA ARG A 368 -7.93 8.41 -2.38
C ARG A 368 -7.76 7.36 -1.28
N HIS A 369 -8.15 6.12 -1.54
CA HIS A 369 -7.96 5.02 -0.58
C HIS A 369 -6.48 4.84 -0.21
N GLU A 370 -5.60 4.71 -1.22
CA GLU A 370 -4.17 4.51 -0.95
C GLU A 370 -3.47 5.77 -0.41
N MET A 371 -3.89 6.96 -0.85
CA MET A 371 -3.39 8.23 -0.32
C MET A 371 -3.77 8.42 1.14
N ALA A 372 -4.96 7.96 1.57
CA ALA A 372 -5.34 7.97 2.98
C ALA A 372 -4.41 7.10 3.84
N HIS A 373 -4.06 5.89 3.39
CA HIS A 373 -3.04 5.07 4.05
C HIS A 373 -1.71 5.83 4.16
N ALA A 374 -1.28 6.48 3.08
CA ALA A 374 -0.05 7.26 3.05
C ALA A 374 -0.07 8.48 4.00
N ILE A 375 -1.21 9.18 4.14
CA ILE A 375 -1.35 10.33 5.05
C ILE A 375 -0.96 9.97 6.48
N VAL A 376 -1.46 8.85 6.99
CA VAL A 376 -1.28 8.45 8.40
C VAL A 376 -0.07 7.56 8.64
N ALA A 377 0.53 6.97 7.61
CA ALA A 377 1.69 6.09 7.77
C ALA A 377 2.88 6.72 8.53
N PRO A 378 3.26 8.00 8.32
CA PRO A 378 4.26 8.70 9.14
C PRO A 378 3.95 8.83 10.64
N LEU A 379 2.69 8.63 11.05
CA LEU A 379 2.29 8.68 12.46
C LEU A 379 2.56 7.38 13.19
N THR A 380 2.82 6.29 12.46
CA THR A 380 3.11 4.97 13.03
C THR A 380 4.32 5.03 13.96
N ALA A 381 4.15 4.56 15.19
CA ALA A 381 5.24 4.50 16.17
C ALA A 381 5.78 3.08 16.38
N ASP A 382 5.02 2.05 16.03
CA ASP A 382 5.37 0.65 16.25
C ASP A 382 5.17 -0.15 14.94
N PHE A 383 6.14 -1.00 14.58
CA PHE A 383 6.02 -1.85 13.40
C PHE A 383 5.61 -3.25 13.84
N ASP A 384 4.31 -3.50 13.78
CA ASP A 384 3.76 -4.84 13.94
C ASP A 384 2.75 -5.06 12.79
N LEU A 385 2.88 -6.20 12.11
CA LEU A 385 2.21 -6.53 10.84
C LEU A 385 0.70 -6.83 10.98
N GLY A 386 0.03 -6.23 11.96
CA GLY A 386 -1.39 -6.51 12.23
C GLY A 386 -1.64 -7.93 12.76
N LEU A 387 -0.62 -8.60 13.30
CA LEU A 387 -0.69 -10.01 13.73
C LEU A 387 -1.10 -10.18 15.20
N VAL A 388 -1.00 -9.12 16.00
CA VAL A 388 -1.33 -9.14 17.43
C VAL A 388 -2.26 -7.96 17.75
N GLU A 389 -3.48 -8.27 18.19
CA GLU A 389 -4.57 -7.29 18.36
C GLU A 389 -4.21 -6.10 19.28
N ASP A 390 -3.44 -6.34 20.35
CA ASP A 390 -3.18 -5.31 21.38
C ASP A 390 -1.91 -4.48 21.10
N SER A 391 -1.08 -4.86 20.12
CA SER A 391 0.16 -4.14 19.75
C SER A 391 0.13 -3.55 18.34
N THR A 392 -0.94 -3.77 17.58
CA THR A 392 -1.07 -3.32 16.18
C THR A 392 -2.19 -2.32 16.03
N VAL A 393 -2.04 -1.43 15.04
CA VAL A 393 -3.17 -0.59 14.61
C VAL A 393 -4.24 -1.53 14.10
N ARG A 394 -5.44 -1.45 14.67
CA ARG A 394 -6.54 -2.35 14.32
C ARG A 394 -6.90 -2.21 12.83
N MET A 395 -7.04 -3.32 12.13
CA MET A 395 -7.32 -3.33 10.68
C MET A 395 -8.57 -2.55 10.30
N TRP A 396 -9.63 -2.61 11.11
CA TRP A 396 -10.83 -1.82 10.86
C TRP A 396 -10.60 -0.30 10.96
N VAL A 397 -9.58 0.15 11.70
CA VAL A 397 -9.17 1.56 11.72
C VAL A 397 -8.36 1.88 10.47
N ILE A 398 -7.41 1.01 10.08
CA ILE A 398 -6.57 1.15 8.88
C ILE A 398 -7.46 1.27 7.63
N GLU A 399 -8.18 0.20 7.31
CA GLU A 399 -8.99 0.13 6.09
C GLU A 399 -10.27 0.95 6.17
N GLY A 400 -10.81 1.10 7.38
CA GLY A 400 -11.95 1.98 7.60
C GLY A 400 -11.62 3.44 7.32
N PHE A 401 -10.42 3.90 7.69
CA PHE A 401 -9.98 5.26 7.41
C PHE A 401 -9.77 5.49 5.92
N ALA A 402 -9.15 4.54 5.23
CA ALA A 402 -8.93 4.63 3.80
C ALA A 402 -10.25 4.68 3.00
N ASP A 403 -11.21 3.79 3.28
CA ASP A 403 -12.52 3.82 2.64
C ASP A 403 -13.36 5.04 3.10
N PHE A 404 -13.20 5.50 4.34
CA PHE A 404 -13.81 6.75 4.83
C PHE A 404 -13.37 7.94 3.96
N MET A 405 -12.07 8.10 3.75
CA MET A 405 -11.49 9.17 2.93
C MET A 405 -11.89 9.03 1.46
N ALA A 406 -11.80 7.83 0.89
CA ALA A 406 -12.17 7.58 -0.52
C ALA A 406 -13.58 8.05 -0.87
N LEU A 407 -14.52 7.86 0.06
CA LEU A 407 -15.92 8.27 -0.09
C LEU A 407 -16.29 9.52 0.72
N HIS A 408 -15.31 10.30 1.18
CA HIS A 408 -15.57 11.55 1.91
C HIS A 408 -16.36 12.52 1.03
N GLY A 409 -17.43 13.10 1.59
CA GLY A 409 -18.40 13.94 0.86
C GLY A 409 -19.38 13.17 -0.05
N LYS A 410 -19.30 11.84 -0.12
CA LYS A 410 -20.11 10.97 -1.00
C LYS A 410 -21.03 10.02 -0.23
N ASP A 411 -21.75 10.52 0.79
CA ASP A 411 -22.57 9.69 1.70
C ASP A 411 -23.63 8.82 1.02
N ALA A 412 -24.20 9.26 -0.10
CA ALA A 412 -25.15 8.45 -0.86
C ALA A 412 -24.48 7.21 -1.46
N LYS A 413 -23.31 7.40 -2.10
CA LYS A 413 -22.49 6.30 -2.66
C LYS A 413 -21.99 5.38 -1.55
N ALA A 414 -21.51 5.92 -0.44
CA ALA A 414 -21.08 5.13 0.72
C ALA A 414 -22.20 4.22 1.26
N ARG A 415 -23.44 4.74 1.35
CA ARG A 415 -24.60 3.93 1.76
C ARG A 415 -24.95 2.84 0.74
N THR A 416 -24.87 3.14 -0.55
CA THR A 416 -25.10 2.15 -1.62
C THR A 416 -24.03 1.05 -1.60
N ASP A 417 -22.75 1.43 -1.49
CA ASP A 417 -21.62 0.49 -1.45
C ASP A 417 -21.69 -0.39 -0.20
N LEU A 418 -22.03 0.19 0.95
CA LEU A 418 -22.26 -0.56 2.19
C LEU A 418 -23.38 -1.59 2.00
N ALA A 419 -24.56 -1.17 1.56
CA ALA A 419 -25.71 -2.06 1.35
C ALA A 419 -25.41 -3.19 0.34
N TYR A 420 -24.63 -2.90 -0.69
CA TYR A 420 -24.18 -3.91 -1.65
C TYR A 420 -23.21 -4.91 -1.02
N LYS A 421 -22.14 -4.42 -0.35
CA LYS A 421 -21.07 -5.26 0.21
C LYS A 421 -21.55 -6.13 1.38
N VAL A 422 -22.54 -5.69 2.16
CA VAL A 422 -23.09 -6.48 3.28
C VAL A 422 -24.33 -7.32 2.90
N LYS A 423 -24.75 -7.30 1.64
CA LYS A 423 -25.93 -8.04 1.20
C LYS A 423 -25.77 -9.53 1.47
N ASP A 424 -26.69 -10.12 2.23
CA ASP A 424 -26.63 -11.51 2.73
C ASP A 424 -25.35 -11.87 3.52
N PHE A 425 -24.69 -10.88 4.13
CA PHE A 425 -23.67 -11.09 5.15
C PHE A 425 -24.32 -11.35 6.51
N ALA A 426 -23.78 -12.31 7.26
CA ALA A 426 -24.26 -12.63 8.61
C ALA A 426 -23.57 -11.70 9.62
N PHE A 427 -24.19 -10.55 9.89
CA PHE A 427 -23.63 -9.55 10.80
C PHE A 427 -23.76 -10.00 12.25
N HIS A 428 -22.65 -9.97 13.01
CA HIS A 428 -22.56 -10.52 14.37
C HIS A 428 -22.32 -9.48 15.47
N ASP A 429 -22.78 -8.23 15.28
CA ASP A 429 -22.73 -7.10 16.25
C ASP A 429 -21.35 -6.68 16.79
N GLY A 430 -20.29 -7.37 16.37
CA GLY A 430 -18.90 -7.06 16.67
C GLY A 430 -18.39 -5.96 15.77
N LEU A 431 -17.48 -5.13 16.28
CA LEU A 431 -16.64 -4.32 15.39
C LEU A 431 -15.94 -5.25 14.38
N PRO A 432 -15.61 -4.75 13.18
CA PRO A 432 -14.88 -5.55 12.21
C PRO A 432 -13.54 -6.02 12.77
N PRO A 433 -12.97 -7.12 12.24
CA PRO A 433 -11.80 -7.75 12.85
C PRO A 433 -10.62 -6.79 13.04
N ALA A 434 -9.91 -6.98 14.15
CA ALA A 434 -8.77 -6.14 14.50
C ALA A 434 -7.47 -6.59 13.83
N THR A 435 -7.33 -7.88 13.52
CA THR A 435 -6.09 -8.47 12.98
C THR A 435 -6.16 -8.68 11.47
N ALA A 436 -5.01 -8.64 10.79
CA ALA A 436 -4.93 -8.87 9.34
C ALA A 436 -5.44 -10.27 8.95
N VAL A 437 -5.16 -11.30 9.77
CA VAL A 437 -5.54 -12.69 9.49
C VAL A 437 -7.07 -12.85 9.42
N GLU A 438 -7.79 -12.19 10.32
CA GLU A 438 -9.25 -12.25 10.37
C GLU A 438 -9.89 -11.26 9.40
N PHE A 439 -9.30 -10.08 9.26
CA PHE A 439 -9.81 -9.03 8.37
C PHE A 439 -9.76 -9.45 6.90
N TYR A 440 -8.61 -10.00 6.46
CA TYR A 440 -8.41 -10.55 5.12
C TYR A 440 -8.98 -11.96 4.99
N ALA A 441 -10.24 -12.13 5.39
CA ALA A 441 -10.96 -13.38 5.33
C ALA A 441 -10.79 -14.06 3.95
N LYS A 442 -10.70 -15.40 3.96
CA LYS A 442 -10.59 -16.20 2.74
C LYS A 442 -11.82 -16.09 1.87
N ASP A 443 -12.99 -15.90 2.47
CA ASP A 443 -14.22 -15.59 1.75
C ASP A 443 -14.19 -14.14 1.25
N PRO A 444 -14.19 -13.90 -0.07
CA PRO A 444 -14.17 -12.54 -0.63
C PRO A 444 -15.36 -11.69 -0.19
N LYS A 445 -16.49 -12.32 0.14
CA LYS A 445 -17.69 -11.62 0.60
C LYS A 445 -17.53 -11.11 2.02
N GLU A 446 -17.09 -11.95 2.94
CA GLU A 446 -16.73 -11.55 4.31
C GLU A 446 -15.67 -10.45 4.30
N ARG A 447 -14.61 -10.61 3.49
CA ARG A 447 -13.60 -9.56 3.31
C ARG A 447 -14.21 -8.24 2.85
N SER A 448 -15.06 -8.26 1.81
CA SER A 448 -15.73 -7.05 1.30
C SER A 448 -16.62 -6.39 2.35
N ALA A 449 -17.30 -7.19 3.18
CA ALA A 449 -18.11 -6.68 4.28
C ALA A 449 -17.24 -6.04 5.39
N ASN A 450 -16.09 -6.62 5.71
CA ASN A 450 -15.13 -6.06 6.68
C ASN A 450 -14.70 -4.65 6.30
N TYR A 451 -14.30 -4.41 5.05
CA TYR A 451 -14.00 -3.06 4.53
C TYR A 451 -15.20 -2.11 4.70
N ALA A 452 -16.38 -2.51 4.21
CA ALA A 452 -17.55 -1.66 4.22
C ALA A 452 -17.99 -1.24 5.63
N LEU A 453 -18.03 -2.20 6.56
CA LEU A 453 -18.40 -1.98 7.95
C LEU A 453 -17.35 -1.16 8.72
N SER A 454 -16.07 -1.31 8.38
CA SER A 454 -14.98 -0.52 8.98
C SER A 454 -15.13 0.96 8.65
N ALA A 455 -15.37 1.25 7.38
CA ALA A 455 -15.59 2.61 6.93
C ALA A 455 -16.90 3.20 7.48
N ASP A 456 -17.95 2.37 7.58
CA ASP A 456 -19.20 2.76 8.24
C ASP A 456 -18.99 3.12 9.72
N ALA A 457 -18.18 2.36 10.47
CA ALA A 457 -17.88 2.66 11.87
C ALA A 457 -17.25 4.05 12.05
N LEU A 458 -16.29 4.42 11.18
CA LEU A 458 -15.70 5.77 11.22
C LEU A 458 -16.64 6.85 10.72
N ARG A 459 -17.45 6.62 9.67
CA ARG A 459 -18.49 7.58 9.24
C ARG A 459 -19.52 7.81 10.33
N TRP A 460 -19.96 6.74 11.00
CA TRP A 460 -20.88 6.85 12.12
C TRP A 460 -20.26 7.64 13.27
N MET A 461 -19.00 7.35 13.63
CA MET A 461 -18.27 8.13 14.63
C MET A 461 -18.21 9.62 14.25
N ALA A 462 -17.83 9.94 13.01
CA ALA A 462 -17.74 11.31 12.52
C ALA A 462 -19.10 12.02 12.56
N SER A 463 -20.18 11.32 12.18
CA SER A 463 -21.55 11.86 12.20
C SER A 463 -22.06 12.16 13.63
N LYS A 464 -21.62 11.39 14.63
CA LYS A 464 -22.09 11.50 16.02
C LYS A 464 -21.22 12.42 16.87
N TYR A 465 -19.91 12.37 16.67
CA TYR A 465 -18.92 13.00 17.56
C TYR A 465 -18.09 14.08 16.85
N GLY A 466 -18.22 14.22 15.54
CA GLY A 466 -17.50 15.18 14.71
C GLY A 466 -16.24 14.59 14.07
N GLU A 467 -16.00 14.99 12.82
CA GLU A 467 -14.89 14.50 11.99
C GLU A 467 -13.51 14.73 12.63
N ALA A 468 -13.27 15.90 13.22
CA ALA A 468 -12.03 16.20 13.93
C ALA A 468 -11.72 15.20 15.06
N ARG A 469 -12.74 14.71 15.79
CA ARG A 469 -12.53 13.70 16.84
C ARG A 469 -12.24 12.33 16.25
N THR A 470 -12.88 11.99 15.13
CA THR A 470 -12.63 10.75 14.40
C THR A 470 -11.20 10.71 13.85
N LEU A 471 -10.72 11.78 13.21
CA LEU A 471 -9.35 11.82 12.71
C LEU A 471 -8.31 11.87 13.83
N ALA A 472 -8.61 12.56 14.94
CA ALA A 472 -7.77 12.51 16.13
C ALA A 472 -7.68 11.09 16.73
N PHE A 473 -8.78 10.33 16.72
CA PHE A 473 -8.78 8.92 17.12
C PHE A 473 -7.89 8.08 16.20
N VAL A 474 -8.04 8.20 14.88
CA VAL A 474 -7.22 7.48 13.89
C VAL A 474 -5.73 7.79 14.14
N ALA A 475 -5.36 9.07 14.16
CA ALA A 475 -3.99 9.51 14.37
C ALA A 475 -3.39 8.98 15.69
N ALA A 476 -4.14 9.07 16.78
CA ALA A 476 -3.69 8.60 18.08
C ALA A 476 -3.50 7.09 18.09
N HIS A 477 -4.37 6.34 17.40
CA HIS A 477 -4.27 4.89 17.31
C HIS A 477 -3.05 4.43 16.49
N TYR A 478 -2.70 5.16 15.41
CA TYR A 478 -1.45 4.92 14.69
C TYR A 478 -0.20 5.20 15.55
N GLY A 479 -0.23 6.24 16.38
CA GLY A 479 0.90 6.60 17.26
C GLY A 479 1.05 5.75 18.52
N ASP A 480 -0.03 5.14 19.01
CA ASP A 480 -0.01 4.25 20.19
C ASP A 480 -1.13 3.20 20.09
N PRO A 481 -0.91 2.07 19.40
CA PRO A 481 -1.97 1.08 19.20
C PRO A 481 -2.49 0.47 20.51
N THR A 482 -1.63 0.36 21.52
CA THR A 482 -1.97 -0.16 22.86
C THR A 482 -2.98 0.72 23.60
N GLY A 483 -3.11 1.98 23.19
CA GLY A 483 -3.98 2.98 23.80
C GLY A 483 -5.46 2.92 23.38
N PHE A 484 -5.88 1.91 22.63
CA PHE A 484 -7.20 1.84 21.95
C PHE A 484 -8.38 2.26 22.82
N GLN A 485 -8.54 1.66 24.01
CA GLN A 485 -9.66 1.97 24.91
C GLN A 485 -9.69 3.45 25.30
N ARG A 486 -8.53 3.99 25.70
CA ARG A 486 -8.39 5.39 26.10
C ARG A 486 -8.69 6.33 24.92
N GLN A 487 -8.20 6.00 23.74
CA GLN A 487 -8.37 6.80 22.52
C GLN A 487 -9.82 6.84 22.06
N LEU A 488 -10.48 5.68 22.02
CA LEU A 488 -11.89 5.58 21.64
C LEU A 488 -12.79 6.30 22.65
N THR A 489 -12.49 6.16 23.95
CA THR A 489 -13.19 6.89 25.02
C THR A 489 -12.98 8.40 24.88
N ALA A 490 -11.76 8.86 24.58
CA ALA A 490 -11.49 10.28 24.39
C ALA A 490 -12.26 10.88 23.19
N ALA A 491 -12.39 10.12 22.10
CA ALA A 491 -13.10 10.58 20.91
C ALA A 491 -14.62 10.58 21.07
N THR A 492 -15.17 9.56 21.76
CA THR A 492 -16.61 9.28 21.75
C THR A 492 -17.31 9.50 23.10
N GLY A 493 -16.55 9.52 24.20
CA GLY A 493 -17.08 9.48 25.56
C GLY A 493 -17.62 8.12 25.99
N LEU A 494 -17.44 7.07 25.17
CA LEU A 494 -17.95 5.72 25.39
C LEU A 494 -16.83 4.72 25.68
N THR A 495 -17.13 3.67 26.42
CA THR A 495 -16.26 2.47 26.43
C THR A 495 -16.31 1.77 25.07
N PRO A 496 -15.32 0.93 24.71
CA PRO A 496 -15.35 0.15 23.48
C PRO A 496 -16.61 -0.68 23.30
N GLU A 497 -17.11 -1.29 24.36
CA GLU A 497 -18.32 -2.11 24.35
C GLU A 497 -19.56 -1.25 24.07
N GLN A 498 -19.64 -0.07 24.68
CA GLN A 498 -20.75 0.86 24.45
C GLN A 498 -20.73 1.43 23.02
N PHE A 499 -19.55 1.78 22.51
CA PHE A 499 -19.39 2.21 21.12
C PHE A 499 -19.84 1.12 20.16
N GLN A 500 -19.34 -0.11 20.33
CA GLN A 500 -19.71 -1.25 19.50
C GLN A 500 -21.21 -1.51 19.53
N GLN A 501 -21.84 -1.52 20.70
CA GLN A 501 -23.28 -1.74 20.82
C GLN A 501 -24.10 -0.68 20.09
N GLN A 502 -23.72 0.60 20.22
CA GLN A 502 -24.43 1.69 19.56
C GLN A 502 -24.22 1.71 18.05
N TRP A 503 -23.00 1.42 17.58
CA TRP A 503 -22.70 1.27 16.17
C TRP A 503 -23.43 0.07 15.56
N ALA A 504 -23.44 -1.09 16.21
CA ALA A 504 -24.18 -2.26 15.75
C ALA A 504 -25.70 -1.98 15.64
N ALA A 505 -26.26 -1.21 16.59
CA ALA A 505 -27.64 -0.74 16.49
C ALA A 505 -27.87 0.17 15.27
N HIS A 506 -26.91 1.03 14.94
CA HIS A 506 -26.95 1.84 13.72
C HIS A 506 -26.92 0.99 12.44
N VAL A 507 -26.02 0.01 12.35
CA VAL A 507 -25.93 -0.92 11.21
C VAL A 507 -27.27 -1.62 10.98
N ARG A 508 -27.88 -2.17 12.03
CA ARG A 508 -29.19 -2.85 11.97
C ARG A 508 -30.34 -1.93 11.57
N ALA A 509 -30.29 -0.65 11.95
CA ALA A 509 -31.31 0.32 11.60
C ALA A 509 -31.19 0.78 10.13
N THR A 510 -29.97 0.72 9.58
CA THR A 510 -29.65 1.28 8.26
C THR A 510 -29.66 0.23 7.15
N LEU A 511 -29.45 -1.03 7.49
CA LEU A 511 -29.24 -2.12 6.53
C LEU A 511 -30.17 -3.30 6.80
N PRO A 512 -30.72 -3.94 5.76
CA PRO A 512 -31.40 -5.23 5.89
C PRO A 512 -30.36 -6.36 6.04
N VAL A 513 -29.64 -6.39 7.17
CA VAL A 513 -28.66 -7.44 7.47
C VAL A 513 -29.35 -8.75 7.85
N LYS A 514 -28.78 -9.88 7.43
CA LYS A 514 -29.23 -11.20 7.86
C LYS A 514 -28.78 -11.40 9.31
N ARG A 515 -29.75 -11.67 10.20
CA ARG A 515 -29.52 -11.91 11.62
C ARG A 515 -28.96 -13.31 11.87
#